data_AF-A0A2N0NMG1-F1
#
_entry.id   AF-A0A2N0NMG1-F1
#
_cell.length_a   1.000
_cell.length_b   1.000
_cell.length_c   1.000
_cell.angle_alpha   90.00
_cell.angle_beta   90.00
_cell.angle_gamma   90.00
#
_symmetry.space_group_name_H-M   'P 1'
#
loop_
_entity.id
_entity.type
_entity.pdbx_description
1 polymer ?
#
loop_
_entity_poly.entity_id
_entity_poly.type
_entity_poly.pdbx_seq_one_letter_code
_entity_poly.pdbx_strand_id
1 'polypeptide(L)'
;MDNDKWQGYATKTDDELVNSNLEILLNQNSHNKNDINSIWQVFKNILLKAAKSKIPNKKIKVVNNMARKKSVITIPKFLYVQLRKLRLMYSTCNKFMKQLMQFNLKNRFNRYITYINKHNPEFKIIEVPTIWNQTWALHIKSAWNQTMELIKKYCTKAQNQQIEDCINKRAAMIKNNQTKMLNYSLLNRHKDKIIVDRLVADDQYVELQKHRSHEFDNISEKWAVHYAPIAKIDENIYKDIMTEPTQEE
;
A
#
# COMPACT_ATOMS: atom_id res chain seq x y z
N MET A 1 25.60 27.28 -3.19
CA MET A 1 25.22 28.03 -1.97
C MET A 1 26.35 28.99 -1.69
N ASP A 2 26.07 30.26 -1.42
CA ASP A 2 27.11 31.27 -1.20
C ASP A 2 27.92 30.95 0.06
N ASN A 3 29.25 31.01 -0.05
CA ASN A 3 30.20 30.75 1.04
C ASN A 3 29.91 31.64 2.26
N ASP A 4 29.47 32.88 2.04
CA ASP A 4 29.12 33.86 3.07
C ASP A 4 28.00 33.40 4.02
N LYS A 5 27.06 32.58 3.53
CA LYS A 5 25.95 32.09 4.37
C LYS A 5 26.39 31.00 5.32
N TRP A 6 27.32 30.15 4.88
CA TRP A 6 27.94 29.12 5.72
C TRP A 6 28.90 29.75 6.74
N GLN A 7 29.67 30.74 6.32
CA GLN A 7 30.52 31.50 7.24
C GLN A 7 29.68 32.24 8.30
N GLY A 8 28.55 32.83 7.88
CA GLY A 8 27.59 33.47 8.78
C GLY A 8 26.89 32.50 9.73
N TYR A 9 26.71 31.23 9.33
CA TYR A 9 26.18 30.17 10.19
C TYR A 9 27.24 29.72 11.22
N ALA A 10 28.49 29.51 10.78
CA ALA A 10 29.59 29.11 11.66
C ALA A 10 29.81 30.14 12.78
N THR A 11 30.05 31.39 12.40
CA THR A 11 30.23 32.51 13.35
C THR A 11 29.09 32.61 14.36
N LYS A 12 27.84 32.53 13.90
CA LYS A 12 26.67 32.59 14.79
C LYS A 12 26.52 31.36 15.69
N THR A 13 26.99 30.19 15.25
CA THR A 13 26.99 28.98 16.08
C THR A 13 28.03 29.12 17.18
N ASP A 14 29.22 29.62 16.84
CA ASP A 14 30.29 29.87 17.80
C ASP A 14 29.87 30.92 18.85
N ASP A 15 29.25 32.03 18.43
CA ASP A 15 28.71 33.06 19.33
C ASP A 15 27.68 32.47 20.32
N GLU A 16 26.79 31.60 19.86
CA GLU A 16 25.74 31.00 20.70
C GLU A 16 26.29 29.86 21.57
N LEU A 17 27.37 29.20 21.17
CA LEU A 17 28.11 28.24 22.01
C LEU A 17 28.79 28.97 23.17
N VAL A 18 29.50 30.07 22.89
CA VAL A 18 30.19 30.88 23.92
C VAL A 18 29.20 31.50 24.90
N ASN A 19 28.03 31.93 24.43
CA ASN A 19 26.99 32.51 25.28
C ASN A 19 26.13 31.46 26.02
N SER A 20 26.38 30.17 25.80
CA SER A 20 25.63 29.10 26.45
C SER A 20 26.31 28.64 27.74
N ASN A 21 25.51 28.23 28.73
CA ASN A 21 26.01 27.57 29.94
C ASN A 21 26.54 26.14 29.67
N LEU A 22 26.87 25.78 28.42
CA LEU A 22 27.39 24.47 28.05
C LEU A 22 28.73 24.19 28.72
N GLU A 23 29.62 25.18 28.86
CA GLU A 23 30.89 24.98 29.55
C GLU A 23 30.68 24.57 31.01
N ILE A 24 29.70 25.17 31.69
CA ILE A 24 29.33 24.82 33.08
C ILE A 24 28.80 23.39 33.15
N LEU A 25 27.98 22.99 32.17
CA LEU A 25 27.42 21.65 32.08
C LEU A 25 28.44 20.60 31.63
N LEU A 26 29.46 20.94 30.84
CA LEU A 26 30.48 20.01 30.37
C LEU A 26 31.58 19.81 31.42
N ASN A 27 31.87 20.83 32.23
CA ASN A 27 32.90 20.82 33.27
C ASN A 27 32.48 20.13 34.58
N GLN A 28 31.32 19.47 34.64
CA GLN A 28 30.94 18.67 35.81
C GLN A 28 31.76 17.36 35.86
N ASN A 29 32.20 16.98 37.06
CA ASN A 29 33.07 15.81 37.27
C ASN A 29 32.41 14.47 36.90
N SER A 30 31.08 14.40 36.81
CA SER A 30 30.34 13.23 36.35
C SER A 30 29.01 13.63 35.74
N HIS A 31 28.62 12.95 34.65
CA HIS A 31 27.37 13.18 33.94
C HIS A 31 26.44 11.98 34.10
N ASN A 32 25.20 12.22 34.51
CA ASN A 32 24.15 11.21 34.47
C ASN A 32 23.48 11.19 33.06
N LYS A 33 22.64 10.18 32.78
CA LYS A 33 21.95 10.05 31.48
C LYS A 33 21.03 11.23 31.13
N ASN A 34 20.44 11.88 32.13
CA ASN A 34 19.60 13.06 31.94
C ASN A 34 20.43 14.30 31.62
N ASP A 35 21.63 14.42 32.18
CA ASP A 35 22.57 15.50 31.89
C ASP A 35 23.05 15.40 30.44
N ILE A 36 23.40 14.19 29.98
CA ILE A 36 23.76 13.92 28.58
C ILE A 36 22.61 14.31 27.63
N ASN A 37 21.38 13.91 27.94
CA ASN A 37 20.21 14.29 27.14
C ASN A 37 20.01 15.82 27.12
N SER A 38 20.22 16.49 28.25
CA SER A 38 20.06 17.94 28.37
C SER A 38 21.13 18.68 27.55
N ILE A 39 22.39 18.23 27.61
CA ILE A 39 23.50 18.73 26.80
C ILE A 39 23.15 18.60 25.30
N TRP A 40 22.66 17.42 24.88
CA TRP A 40 22.23 17.21 23.50
C TRP A 40 21.08 18.12 23.06
N GLN A 41 20.11 18.39 23.94
CA GLN A 41 19.04 19.36 23.61
C GLN A 41 19.59 20.77 23.46
N VAL A 42 20.53 21.19 24.31
CA VAL A 42 21.15 22.51 24.22
C VAL A 42 21.94 22.65 22.91
N PHE A 43 22.79 21.66 22.56
CA PHE A 43 23.49 21.62 21.27
C PHE A 43 22.52 21.71 20.09
N LYS A 44 21.47 20.87 20.09
CA LYS A 44 20.45 20.87 19.05
C LYS A 44 19.77 22.24 18.92
N ASN A 45 19.44 22.88 20.04
CA ASN A 45 18.79 24.19 20.04
C ASN A 45 19.69 25.29 19.47
N ILE A 46 20.97 25.29 19.83
CA ILE A 46 21.97 26.24 19.31
C ILE A 46 22.09 26.09 17.78
N LEU A 47 22.31 24.86 17.30
CA LEU A 47 22.42 24.58 15.86
C LEU A 47 21.14 25.00 15.11
N LEU A 48 19.96 24.69 15.66
CA LEU A 48 18.68 25.08 15.05
C LEU A 48 18.49 26.60 15.03
N LYS A 49 18.95 27.33 16.05
CA LYS A 49 18.85 28.79 16.14
C LYS A 49 19.75 29.48 15.12
N ALA A 50 21.01 29.05 15.02
CA ALA A 50 21.95 29.53 14.01
C ALA A 50 21.44 29.22 12.59
N ALA A 51 20.97 27.99 12.37
CA ALA A 51 20.44 27.54 11.07
C ALA A 51 19.23 28.36 10.64
N LYS A 52 18.24 28.55 11.52
CA LYS A 52 17.04 29.37 11.21
C LYS A 52 17.37 30.82 10.85
N SER A 53 18.45 31.37 11.40
CA SER A 53 18.83 32.76 11.19
C SER A 53 19.63 33.00 9.91
N LYS A 54 20.49 32.06 9.51
CA LYS A 54 21.51 32.30 8.46
C LYS A 54 21.29 31.44 7.23
N ILE A 55 20.70 30.25 7.41
CA ILE A 55 20.35 29.36 6.29
C ILE A 55 18.96 29.78 5.78
N PRO A 56 18.82 30.10 4.48
CA PRO A 56 17.52 30.43 3.90
C PRO A 56 16.52 29.30 4.14
N ASN A 57 15.43 29.60 4.84
CA ASN A 57 14.34 28.67 5.05
C ASN A 57 13.12 29.07 4.22
N LYS A 58 12.50 28.09 3.58
CA LYS A 58 11.19 28.29 2.94
C LYS A 58 10.13 27.95 3.96
N LYS A 59 9.35 28.94 4.43
CA LYS A 59 8.16 28.67 5.24
C LYS A 59 7.13 27.94 4.39
N ILE A 60 6.96 26.64 4.60
CA ILE A 60 5.95 25.89 3.87
C ILE A 60 4.66 25.84 4.70
N LYS A 61 3.59 26.44 4.15
CA LYS A 61 2.25 26.40 4.77
C LYS A 61 1.72 24.97 4.73
N VAL A 62 1.40 24.42 5.90
CA VAL A 62 0.66 23.16 6.01
C VAL A 62 -0.79 23.45 5.63
N VAL A 63 -1.18 23.08 4.41
CA VAL A 63 -2.59 23.16 3.99
C VAL A 63 -3.33 21.98 4.60
N ASN A 64 -4.46 22.26 5.24
CA ASN A 64 -5.33 21.26 5.86
C ASN A 64 -5.57 20.05 4.93
N ASN A 65 -5.60 18.88 5.54
CA ASN A 65 -5.81 17.62 4.83
C ASN A 65 -7.18 17.62 4.17
N MET A 66 -7.22 17.77 2.85
CA MET A 66 -8.45 17.53 2.09
C MET A 66 -8.90 16.10 2.35
N ALA A 67 -10.16 15.93 2.77
CA ALA A 67 -10.76 14.64 3.03
C ALA A 67 -10.52 13.68 1.86
N ARG A 68 -10.19 12.42 2.16
CA ARG A 68 -10.01 11.37 1.15
C ARG A 68 -11.31 11.26 0.34
N LYS A 69 -11.29 11.73 -0.91
CA LYS A 69 -12.33 11.36 -1.88
C LYS A 69 -12.20 9.85 -2.11
N LYS A 70 -13.24 9.09 -1.75
CA LYS A 70 -13.33 7.66 -2.08
C LYS A 70 -13.20 7.55 -3.61
N SER A 71 -12.23 6.80 -4.09
CA SER A 71 -12.15 6.47 -5.51
C SER A 71 -13.39 5.65 -5.86
N VAL A 72 -14.31 6.25 -6.60
CA VAL A 72 -15.48 5.53 -7.11
C VAL A 72 -14.98 4.70 -8.28
N ILE A 73 -14.68 3.43 -8.01
CA ILE A 73 -14.38 2.47 -9.06
C ILE A 73 -15.64 2.40 -9.94
N THR A 74 -15.55 2.93 -11.15
CA THR A 74 -16.70 3.04 -12.06
C THR A 74 -16.80 1.75 -12.87
N ILE A 75 -17.22 0.67 -12.21
CA ILE A 75 -17.53 -0.59 -12.90
C ILE A 75 -18.92 -0.43 -13.53
N PRO A 76 -19.09 -0.74 -14.82
CA PRO A 76 -20.39 -0.65 -15.47
C PRO A 76 -21.44 -1.52 -14.77
N LYS A 77 -22.53 -0.89 -14.32
CA LYS A 77 -23.62 -1.56 -13.57
C LYS A 77 -24.24 -2.74 -14.33
N PHE A 78 -24.23 -2.68 -15.67
CA PHE A 78 -24.80 -3.73 -16.52
C PHE A 78 -24.09 -5.08 -16.33
N LEU A 79 -22.77 -5.11 -16.07
CA LEU A 79 -22.01 -6.36 -15.87
C LEU A 79 -22.50 -7.13 -14.64
N TYR A 80 -22.80 -6.43 -13.54
CA TYR A 80 -23.37 -7.04 -12.35
C TYR A 80 -24.79 -7.57 -12.58
N VAL A 81 -25.59 -6.84 -13.36
CA VAL A 81 -26.93 -7.29 -13.75
C VAL A 81 -26.85 -8.55 -14.62
N GLN A 82 -25.88 -8.63 -15.53
CA GLN A 82 -25.62 -9.83 -16.34
C GLN A 82 -25.20 -11.02 -15.48
N LEU A 83 -24.24 -10.85 -14.56
CA LEU A 83 -23.83 -11.89 -13.61
C LEU A 83 -25.01 -12.47 -12.83
N ARG A 84 -25.89 -11.59 -12.30
CA ARG A 84 -27.06 -12.02 -11.52
C ARG A 84 -28.03 -12.84 -12.37
N LYS A 85 -28.26 -12.43 -13.63
CA LYS A 85 -29.11 -13.15 -14.59
C LYS A 85 -28.51 -14.51 -14.97
N LEU A 86 -27.20 -14.57 -15.27
CA LEU A 86 -26.49 -15.82 -15.59
C LEU A 86 -26.51 -16.80 -14.41
N ARG A 87 -26.28 -16.31 -13.18
CA ARG A 87 -26.38 -17.13 -11.96
C ARG A 87 -27.80 -17.67 -11.77
N LEU A 88 -28.82 -16.85 -11.98
CA LEU A 88 -30.22 -17.29 -11.90
C LEU A 88 -30.50 -18.40 -12.91
N MET A 89 -30.12 -18.22 -14.18
CA MET A 89 -30.30 -19.21 -15.24
C MET A 89 -29.59 -20.54 -14.92
N TYR A 90 -28.32 -20.48 -14.50
CA TYR A 90 -27.55 -21.65 -14.10
C TYR A 90 -28.18 -22.39 -12.91
N SER A 91 -28.56 -21.67 -11.85
CA SER A 91 -29.21 -22.27 -10.67
C SER A 91 -30.56 -22.91 -10.99
N THR A 92 -31.32 -22.30 -11.90
CA THR A 92 -32.63 -22.78 -12.32
C THR A 92 -32.49 -24.05 -13.17
N CYS A 93 -31.50 -24.09 -14.08
CA CYS A 93 -31.19 -25.28 -14.86
C CYS A 93 -30.79 -26.47 -13.99
N ASN A 94 -29.94 -26.24 -12.98
CA ASN A 94 -29.52 -27.31 -12.07
C ASN A 94 -30.68 -27.82 -11.20
N LYS A 95 -31.62 -26.94 -10.81
CA LYS A 95 -32.78 -27.33 -10.00
C LYS A 95 -33.80 -28.17 -10.78
N PHE A 96 -33.99 -27.88 -12.07
CA PHE A 96 -35.02 -28.51 -12.90
C PHE A 96 -34.42 -29.41 -13.99
N MET A 97 -33.22 -29.96 -13.77
CA MET A 97 -32.50 -30.77 -14.76
C MET A 97 -33.36 -31.91 -15.33
N LYS A 98 -33.30 -32.14 -16.64
CA LYS A 98 -34.11 -33.12 -17.41
C LYS A 98 -35.62 -32.88 -17.41
N GLN A 99 -36.12 -31.80 -16.81
CA GLN A 99 -37.55 -31.47 -16.84
C GLN A 99 -37.91 -30.64 -18.08
N LEU A 100 -39.19 -30.72 -18.46
CA LEU A 100 -39.74 -29.92 -19.55
C LEU A 100 -39.83 -28.45 -19.11
N MET A 101 -39.48 -27.54 -20.02
CA MET A 101 -39.45 -26.14 -19.70
C MET A 101 -40.82 -25.47 -19.77
N GLN A 102 -41.14 -24.68 -18.76
CA GLN A 102 -42.29 -23.79 -18.81
C GLN A 102 -42.07 -22.68 -19.86
N PHE A 103 -43.05 -22.50 -20.75
CA PHE A 103 -42.98 -21.55 -21.86
C PHE A 103 -42.68 -20.10 -21.42
N ASN A 104 -43.32 -19.64 -20.33
CA ASN A 104 -43.11 -18.28 -19.80
C ASN A 104 -41.66 -18.06 -19.33
N LEU A 105 -41.06 -19.08 -18.73
CA LEU A 105 -39.69 -19.02 -18.23
C LEU A 105 -38.69 -19.04 -19.40
N LYS A 106 -38.95 -19.86 -20.43
CA LYS A 106 -38.17 -19.91 -21.67
C LYS A 106 -38.11 -18.53 -22.34
N ASN A 107 -39.25 -17.86 -22.52
CA ASN A 107 -39.31 -16.53 -23.11
C ASN A 107 -38.56 -15.47 -22.29
N ARG A 108 -38.68 -15.54 -20.95
CA ARG A 108 -37.98 -14.62 -20.04
C ARG A 108 -36.46 -14.78 -20.15
N PHE A 109 -35.97 -16.02 -20.15
CA PHE A 109 -34.53 -16.30 -20.24
C PHE A 109 -33.99 -15.99 -21.65
N ASN A 110 -34.74 -16.28 -22.72
CA ASN A 110 -34.36 -15.87 -24.07
C ASN A 110 -34.20 -14.34 -24.17
N ARG A 111 -35.11 -13.54 -23.59
CA ARG A 111 -34.95 -12.08 -23.52
C ARG A 111 -33.67 -11.65 -22.80
N TYR A 112 -33.28 -12.35 -21.72
CA TYR A 112 -32.02 -12.08 -21.03
C TYR A 112 -30.81 -12.45 -21.87
N ILE A 113 -30.87 -13.57 -22.60
CA ILE A 113 -29.83 -14.02 -23.52
C ILE A 113 -29.64 -13.03 -24.65
N THR A 114 -30.72 -12.57 -25.30
CA THR A 114 -30.65 -11.54 -26.35
C THR A 114 -30.00 -10.27 -25.83
N TYR A 115 -30.36 -9.83 -24.62
CA TYR A 115 -29.73 -8.67 -23.99
C TYR A 115 -28.23 -8.89 -23.73
N ILE A 116 -27.84 -10.06 -23.23
CA ILE A 116 -26.43 -10.38 -22.95
C ILE A 116 -25.62 -10.44 -24.25
N ASN A 117 -26.12 -11.13 -25.28
CA ASN A 117 -25.45 -11.25 -26.58
C ASN A 117 -25.34 -9.89 -27.29
N LYS A 118 -26.32 -8.98 -27.12
CA LYS A 118 -26.23 -7.61 -27.65
C LYS A 118 -25.07 -6.82 -27.04
N HIS A 119 -24.80 -7.00 -25.74
CA HIS A 119 -23.74 -6.28 -25.05
C HIS A 119 -22.38 -6.99 -25.13
N ASN A 120 -22.36 -8.30 -25.31
CA ASN A 120 -21.15 -9.11 -25.44
C ASN A 120 -21.33 -10.13 -26.59
N PRO A 121 -21.04 -9.72 -27.85
CA PRO A 121 -21.24 -10.58 -29.02
C PRO A 121 -20.41 -11.86 -28.99
N GLU A 122 -19.29 -11.86 -28.27
CA GLU A 122 -18.37 -13.00 -28.14
C GLU A 122 -18.97 -14.17 -27.36
N PHE A 123 -19.93 -13.94 -26.46
CA PHE A 123 -20.49 -14.99 -25.60
C PHE A 123 -21.38 -15.98 -26.36
N LYS A 124 -21.97 -15.55 -27.48
CA LYS A 124 -22.85 -16.34 -28.37
C LYS A 124 -23.74 -17.34 -27.62
N ILE A 125 -24.44 -16.88 -26.58
CA ILE A 125 -25.24 -17.75 -25.74
C ILE A 125 -26.39 -18.32 -26.57
N ILE A 126 -26.45 -19.65 -26.63
CA ILE A 126 -27.49 -20.42 -27.33
C ILE A 126 -28.82 -20.22 -26.63
N GLU A 127 -29.90 -20.16 -27.40
CA GLU A 127 -31.27 -20.11 -26.88
C GLU A 127 -31.56 -21.24 -25.90
N VAL A 128 -32.50 -21.00 -25.00
CA VAL A 128 -32.83 -21.96 -23.96
C VAL A 128 -33.47 -23.21 -24.61
N PRO A 129 -32.97 -24.43 -24.31
CA PRO A 129 -33.51 -25.66 -24.88
C PRO A 129 -34.94 -25.94 -24.39
N THR A 130 -35.65 -26.87 -25.02
CA THR A 130 -37.01 -27.26 -24.60
C THR A 130 -37.01 -28.14 -23.34
N ILE A 131 -35.93 -28.88 -23.15
CA ILE A 131 -35.66 -29.69 -21.94
C ILE A 131 -34.34 -29.17 -21.34
N TRP A 132 -34.31 -29.00 -20.02
CA TRP A 132 -33.08 -28.62 -19.32
C TRP A 132 -31.99 -29.67 -19.56
N ASN A 133 -30.87 -29.24 -20.14
CA ASN A 133 -29.75 -30.12 -20.44
C ASN A 133 -28.44 -29.61 -19.80
N GLN A 134 -27.53 -30.55 -19.54
CA GLN A 134 -26.24 -30.26 -18.92
C GLN A 134 -25.35 -29.42 -19.82
N THR A 135 -25.44 -29.61 -21.14
CA THR A 135 -24.62 -28.89 -22.13
C THR A 135 -24.92 -27.39 -22.12
N TRP A 136 -26.19 -27.00 -22.03
CA TRP A 136 -26.61 -25.61 -21.89
C TRP A 136 -26.22 -25.04 -20.52
N ALA A 137 -26.35 -25.81 -19.43
CA ALA A 137 -25.88 -25.38 -18.11
C ALA A 137 -24.38 -25.02 -18.12
N LEU A 138 -23.55 -25.85 -18.76
CA LEU A 138 -22.12 -25.60 -18.94
C LEU A 138 -21.86 -24.37 -19.82
N HIS A 139 -22.66 -24.18 -20.88
CA HIS A 139 -22.57 -22.98 -21.72
C HIS A 139 -22.85 -21.70 -20.93
N ILE A 140 -23.89 -21.69 -20.08
CA ILE A 140 -24.20 -20.56 -19.20
C ILE A 140 -23.11 -20.34 -18.16
N LYS A 141 -22.54 -21.42 -17.60
CA LYS A 141 -21.42 -21.35 -16.65
C LYS A 141 -20.17 -20.74 -17.29
N SER A 142 -19.89 -21.08 -18.55
CA SER A 142 -18.79 -20.49 -19.32
C SER A 142 -18.98 -18.98 -19.49
N ALA A 143 -20.16 -18.53 -19.95
CA ALA A 143 -20.47 -17.12 -20.07
C ALA A 143 -20.42 -16.36 -18.73
N TRP A 144 -20.83 -17.03 -17.64
CA TRP A 144 -20.72 -16.49 -16.28
C TRP A 144 -19.27 -16.24 -15.87
N ASN A 145 -18.38 -17.20 -16.11
CA ASN A 145 -16.95 -17.07 -15.84
C ASN A 145 -16.31 -15.97 -16.70
N GLN A 146 -16.64 -15.90 -17.98
CA GLN A 146 -16.15 -14.84 -18.88
C GLN A 146 -16.59 -13.44 -18.41
N THR A 147 -17.84 -13.30 -17.97
CA THR A 147 -18.34 -12.04 -17.39
C THR A 147 -17.56 -11.67 -16.12
N MET A 148 -17.23 -12.66 -15.27
CA MET A 148 -16.42 -12.44 -14.07
C MET A 148 -15.00 -11.95 -14.42
N GLU A 149 -14.36 -12.56 -15.43
CA GLU A 149 -13.04 -12.15 -15.91
C GLU A 149 -13.05 -10.72 -16.49
N LEU A 150 -14.09 -10.33 -17.22
CA LEU A 150 -14.25 -8.94 -17.68
C LEU A 150 -14.31 -7.97 -16.49
N ILE A 151 -15.08 -8.29 -15.44
CA ILE A 151 -15.14 -7.44 -14.24
C ILE A 151 -13.78 -7.32 -13.57
N LYS A 152 -13.04 -8.44 -13.43
CA LYS A 152 -11.67 -8.40 -12.88
C LYS A 152 -10.78 -7.46 -13.70
N LYS A 153 -10.83 -7.53 -15.03
CA LYS A 153 -10.08 -6.62 -15.92
C LYS A 153 -10.44 -5.16 -15.67
N TYR A 154 -11.72 -4.83 -15.53
CA TYR A 154 -12.16 -3.47 -15.18
C TYR A 154 -11.62 -3.02 -13.80
N CYS A 155 -11.65 -3.91 -12.80
CA CYS A 155 -11.09 -3.63 -11.47
C CYS A 155 -9.59 -3.34 -11.55
N THR A 156 -8.82 -4.19 -12.22
CA THR A 156 -7.37 -4.02 -12.37
C THR A 156 -7.05 -2.74 -13.13
N LYS A 157 -7.77 -2.44 -14.22
CA LYS A 157 -7.59 -1.18 -14.96
C LYS A 157 -7.86 0.04 -14.09
N ALA A 158 -8.95 0.04 -13.33
CA ALA A 158 -9.29 1.14 -12.43
C ALA A 158 -8.26 1.31 -11.30
N GLN A 159 -7.73 0.21 -10.76
CA GLN A 159 -6.65 0.24 -9.77
C GLN A 159 -5.37 0.82 -10.36
N ASN A 160 -4.96 0.37 -11.55
CA ASN A 160 -3.77 0.89 -12.23
C ASN A 160 -3.91 2.39 -12.53
N GLN A 161 -5.08 2.82 -13.01
CA GLN A 161 -5.36 4.23 -13.26
C GLN A 161 -5.34 5.05 -11.96
N GLN A 162 -5.84 4.51 -10.86
CA GLN A 162 -5.74 5.15 -9.55
C GLN A 162 -4.29 5.30 -9.09
N ILE A 163 -3.45 4.28 -9.30
CA ILE A 163 -2.02 4.32 -8.99
C ILE A 163 -1.34 5.41 -9.82
N GLU A 164 -1.58 5.43 -11.13
CA GLU A 164 -1.05 6.41 -12.07
C GLU A 164 -1.45 7.84 -11.69
N ASP A 165 -2.73 8.07 -11.38
CA ASP A 165 -3.24 9.34 -10.89
C ASP A 165 -2.54 9.79 -9.60
N CYS A 166 -2.23 8.87 -8.70
CA CYS A 166 -1.52 9.18 -7.46
C CYS A 166 -0.06 9.57 -7.74
N ILE A 167 0.60 8.87 -8.66
CA ILE A 167 1.96 9.19 -9.10
C ILE A 167 1.98 10.59 -9.76
N ASN A 168 1.07 10.83 -10.71
CA ASN A 168 0.98 12.11 -11.43
C ASN A 168 0.66 13.29 -10.49
N LYS A 169 -0.29 13.11 -9.57
CA LYS A 169 -0.59 14.13 -8.54
C LYS A 169 0.63 14.41 -7.66
N ARG A 170 1.44 13.40 -7.33
CA ARG A 170 2.66 13.57 -6.54
C ARG A 170 3.76 14.26 -7.35
N ALA A 171 3.95 13.88 -8.61
CA ALA A 171 4.90 14.54 -9.52
C ALA A 171 4.57 16.03 -9.70
N ALA A 172 3.29 16.39 -9.80
CA ALA A 172 2.84 17.78 -9.84
C ALA A 172 3.20 18.58 -8.56
N MET A 173 3.34 17.91 -7.40
CA MET A 173 3.74 18.56 -6.14
C MET A 173 5.22 18.95 -6.09
N ILE A 174 6.08 18.41 -6.97
CA ILE A 174 7.52 18.75 -7.03
C ILE A 174 7.72 20.26 -7.27
N LYS A 175 6.87 20.87 -8.10
CA LYS A 175 6.96 22.30 -8.44
C LYS A 175 6.40 23.19 -7.34
N ASN A 176 5.22 22.86 -6.79
CA ASN A 176 4.43 23.81 -6.00
C ASN A 176 4.26 23.43 -4.51
N ASN A 177 4.44 22.17 -4.11
CA ASN A 177 4.07 21.69 -2.77
C ASN A 177 5.01 20.60 -2.22
N GLN A 178 6.32 20.88 -2.27
CA GLN A 178 7.40 19.94 -1.90
C GLN A 178 7.28 19.39 -0.48
N THR A 179 6.78 20.15 0.48
CA THR A 179 6.59 19.67 1.86
C THR A 179 5.54 18.59 1.98
N LYS A 180 4.47 18.68 1.18
CA LYS A 180 3.48 17.60 1.14
C LYS A 180 4.08 16.36 0.49
N MET A 181 4.86 16.53 -0.58
CA MET A 181 5.57 15.42 -1.20
C MET A 181 6.54 14.72 -0.23
N LEU A 182 7.33 15.48 0.55
CA LEU A 182 8.32 14.93 1.48
C LEU A 182 7.67 14.35 2.75
N ASN A 183 6.66 15.02 3.31
CA ASN A 183 6.05 14.60 4.58
C ASN A 183 4.95 13.53 4.41
N TYR A 184 4.30 13.43 3.23
CA TYR A 184 3.36 12.35 2.97
C TYR A 184 4.08 11.17 2.34
N SER A 185 4.17 10.07 3.10
CA SER A 185 4.55 8.76 2.57
C SER A 185 3.70 8.41 1.35
N LEU A 186 4.29 7.76 0.36
CA LEU A 186 3.58 7.13 -0.76
C LEU A 186 2.43 6.23 -0.28
N LEU A 187 2.61 5.64 0.90
CA LEU A 187 1.68 4.74 1.56
C LEU A 187 0.72 5.47 2.53
N ASN A 188 0.66 6.81 2.48
CA ASN A 188 -0.08 7.65 3.44
C ASN A 188 0.25 7.36 4.93
N ARG A 189 1.45 6.84 5.21
CA ARG A 189 1.97 6.68 6.57
C ARG A 189 2.43 8.03 7.12
N HIS A 190 2.24 8.23 8.42
CA HIS A 190 2.72 9.42 9.12
C HIS A 190 4.25 9.36 9.20
N LYS A 191 4.95 10.48 8.93
CA LYS A 191 6.42 10.54 8.90
C LYS A 191 7.08 10.08 10.22
N ASP A 192 6.40 10.29 11.34
CA ASP A 192 6.88 9.93 12.68
C ASP A 192 6.40 8.53 13.13
N LYS A 193 5.83 7.73 12.21
CA LYS A 193 5.34 6.37 12.50
C LYS A 193 6.00 5.37 11.57
N ILE A 194 6.84 4.52 12.15
CA ILE A 194 7.32 3.30 11.50
C ILE A 194 6.29 2.21 11.78
N ILE A 195 5.76 1.59 10.73
CA ILE A 195 5.01 0.33 10.88
C ILE A 195 6.06 -0.77 10.84
N VAL A 196 6.31 -1.38 11.98
CA VAL A 196 7.23 -2.51 12.10
C VAL A 196 6.46 -3.77 11.68
N ASP A 197 6.79 -4.32 10.52
CA ASP A 197 6.14 -5.54 10.00
C ASP A 197 6.62 -6.81 10.74
N ARG A 198 7.84 -6.79 11.31
CA ARG A 198 8.44 -7.89 12.07
C ARG A 198 9.16 -7.34 13.31
N LEU A 199 8.69 -7.73 14.49
CA LEU A 199 9.35 -7.51 15.77
C LEU A 199 9.88 -8.87 16.23
N VAL A 200 11.20 -9.01 16.33
CA VAL A 200 11.81 -10.10 17.10
C VAL A 200 11.93 -9.57 18.51
N ALA A 201 11.20 -10.16 19.46
CA ALA A 201 11.23 -9.77 20.85
C ALA A 201 11.51 -11.03 21.69
N ASP A 202 12.50 -10.93 22.58
CA ASP A 202 12.64 -11.83 23.72
C ASP A 202 11.34 -11.86 24.53
N ASP A 203 11.13 -12.97 25.24
CA ASP A 203 9.89 -13.53 25.82
C ASP A 203 8.92 -12.60 26.61
N GLN A 204 9.18 -11.29 26.73
CA GLN A 204 8.38 -10.34 27.49
C GLN A 204 7.16 -9.75 26.76
N TYR A 205 6.93 -10.01 25.47
CA TYR A 205 5.87 -9.32 24.69
C TYR A 205 4.95 -10.26 23.88
N VAL A 206 4.61 -11.42 24.43
CA VAL A 206 3.75 -12.43 23.77
C VAL A 206 2.38 -11.85 23.34
N GLU A 207 1.84 -10.88 24.08
CA GLU A 207 0.53 -10.26 23.79
C GLU A 207 0.52 -9.31 22.57
N LEU A 208 1.69 -8.88 22.07
CA LEU A 208 1.79 -8.04 20.87
C LEU A 208 1.89 -8.86 19.57
N GLN A 209 1.88 -10.20 19.66
CA GLN A 209 1.86 -11.08 18.50
C GLN A 209 0.52 -10.95 17.78
N LYS A 210 0.49 -10.21 16.66
CA LYS A 210 -0.63 -10.33 15.72
C LYS A 210 -0.64 -11.74 15.15
N HIS A 211 -1.81 -12.37 15.19
CA HIS A 211 -2.05 -13.65 14.54
C HIS A 211 -1.61 -13.55 13.08
N ARG A 212 -0.67 -14.42 12.67
CA ARG A 212 -0.27 -14.53 11.26
C ARG A 212 -1.53 -14.77 10.44
N SER A 213 -1.85 -13.85 9.53
CA SER A 213 -3.03 -13.95 8.65
C SER A 213 -2.66 -14.51 7.27
N HIS A 214 -1.45 -15.05 7.14
CA HIS A 214 -0.94 -15.60 5.89
C HIS A 214 -0.97 -17.13 6.02
N GLU A 215 -1.78 -17.79 5.20
CA GLU A 215 -1.91 -19.25 5.09
C GLU A 215 -0.65 -19.85 4.41
N PHE A 216 0.51 -19.71 5.04
CA PHE A 216 1.76 -20.36 4.64
C PHE A 216 1.84 -21.81 5.13
N ASP A 217 0.70 -22.43 5.44
CA ASP A 217 0.65 -23.79 5.97
C ASP A 217 1.01 -24.86 4.92
N ASN A 218 1.01 -24.49 3.62
CA ASN A 218 1.39 -25.35 2.50
C ASN A 218 2.55 -24.76 1.69
N ILE A 219 3.71 -24.56 2.31
CA ILE A 219 4.95 -24.24 1.60
C ILE A 219 5.50 -25.52 0.95
N SER A 220 5.82 -25.47 -0.35
CA SER A 220 6.51 -26.56 -1.05
C SER A 220 7.85 -26.88 -0.38
N GLU A 221 8.22 -28.16 -0.29
CA GLU A 221 9.46 -28.63 0.36
C GLU A 221 10.72 -27.86 -0.09
N LYS A 222 10.78 -27.46 -1.36
CA LYS A 222 11.88 -26.65 -1.90
C LYS A 222 12.09 -25.32 -1.16
N TRP A 223 11.00 -24.71 -0.69
CA TRP A 223 11.02 -23.43 -0.01
C TRP A 223 10.98 -23.57 1.51
N ALA A 224 10.52 -24.71 2.03
CA ALA A 224 10.42 -24.94 3.47
C ALA A 224 11.75 -24.72 4.20
N VAL A 225 12.88 -25.10 3.57
CA VAL A 225 14.24 -24.91 4.11
C VAL A 225 14.60 -23.43 4.22
N HIS A 226 14.24 -22.60 3.24
CA HIS A 226 14.57 -21.17 3.22
C HIS A 226 13.68 -20.33 4.15
N TYR A 227 12.47 -20.79 4.41
CA TYR A 227 11.51 -20.11 5.29
C TYR A 227 11.44 -20.71 6.69
N ALA A 228 12.24 -21.74 6.98
CA ALA A 228 12.38 -22.30 8.32
C ALA A 228 12.89 -21.21 9.29
N PRO A 229 12.39 -21.17 10.54
CA PRO A 229 12.92 -20.29 11.55
C PRO A 229 14.42 -20.53 11.74
N ILE A 230 15.22 -19.50 11.54
CA ILE A 230 16.66 -19.56 11.82
C ILE A 230 16.80 -19.55 13.34
N ALA A 231 17.33 -20.62 13.92
CA ALA A 231 17.42 -20.78 15.37
C ALA A 231 18.45 -19.83 16.02
N LYS A 232 19.50 -19.46 15.28
CA LYS A 232 20.54 -18.53 15.72
C LYS A 232 21.06 -17.73 14.53
N ILE A 233 21.25 -16.44 14.72
CA ILE A 233 21.94 -15.59 13.75
C ILE A 233 23.43 -15.91 13.85
N ASP A 234 24.10 -16.06 12.70
CA ASP A 234 25.56 -16.23 12.66
C ASP A 234 26.22 -15.00 13.29
N GLU A 235 27.00 -15.20 14.35
CA GLU A 235 27.73 -14.13 15.05
C GLU A 235 28.76 -13.44 14.14
N ASN A 236 29.12 -14.09 13.02
CA ASN A 236 30.06 -13.55 12.04
C ASN A 236 29.40 -12.67 10.97
N ILE A 237 28.07 -12.63 10.88
CA ILE A 237 27.35 -11.92 9.80
C ILE A 237 27.63 -10.40 9.78
N TYR A 238 28.13 -9.87 10.89
CA TYR A 238 28.43 -8.45 11.08
C TYR A 238 29.92 -8.13 11.13
N LYS A 239 30.80 -9.14 11.02
CA LYS A 239 32.25 -8.91 11.05
C LYS A 239 32.72 -8.02 9.90
N ASP A 240 32.03 -8.11 8.77
CA ASP A 240 32.39 -7.41 7.55
C ASP A 240 31.61 -6.09 7.36
N ILE A 241 30.85 -5.64 8.38
CA ILE A 241 30.17 -4.33 8.32
C ILE A 241 31.18 -3.17 8.27
N MET A 242 32.34 -3.35 8.91
CA MET A 242 33.37 -2.32 9.03
C MET A 242 34.45 -2.44 7.95
N THR A 243 34.41 -3.46 7.10
CA THR A 243 35.28 -3.57 5.93
C THR A 243 34.75 -2.68 4.80
N GLU A 244 35.65 -1.92 4.18
CA GLU A 244 35.29 -1.11 3.01
C GLU A 244 34.90 -2.04 1.85
N PRO A 245 33.77 -1.78 1.16
CA PRO A 245 33.35 -2.61 0.05
C PRO A 245 34.36 -2.52 -1.10
N THR A 246 34.63 -3.66 -1.72
CA THR A 246 35.59 -3.76 -2.83
C THR A 246 34.89 -3.36 -4.14
N GLN A 247 35.62 -2.91 -5.16
CA GLN A 247 35.03 -2.47 -6.45
C GLN A 247 34.25 -3.55 -7.22
N GLU A 248 34.28 -4.80 -6.79
CA GLU A 248 33.60 -5.94 -7.41
C GLU A 248 32.30 -6.36 -6.70
N GLU A 249 31.92 -5.73 -5.59
CA GLU A 249 30.62 -5.89 -4.92
C GLU A 249 29.58 -4.84 -5.36
#